data_AF-A0ABD0RHS5-F1
#
_entry.id   AF-A0ABD0RHS5-F1
#
_cell.length_a   1.000
_cell.length_b   1.000
_cell.length_c   1.000
_cell.angle_alpha   90.00
_cell.angle_beta   90.00
_cell.angle_gamma   90.00
#
_symmetry.space_group_name_H-M   'P 1'
#
loop_
_entity.id
_entity.type
_entity.pdbx_description
1 polymer ?
#
loop_
_entity_poly.entity_id
_entity_poly.type
_entity_poly.pdbx_seq_one_letter_code
_entity_poly.pdbx_strand_id
1 'polypeptide(L)' 'NGYQKFSQEMLSNGELNHLPMKERMGEIGGRWQRLPQKEKDRYKRLAEEKQRQYKVLLEQWLA' A
#
# COMPACT_ATOMS: atom_id res chain seq x y z
N ASN A 1 -7.05 -1.18 0.00
CA ASN A 1 -7.03 -1.17 -1.48
C ASN A 1 -5.58 -1.08 -1.97
N GLY A 2 -5.32 -1.20 -3.29
CA GLY A 2 -3.95 -1.22 -3.83
C GLY A 2 -3.15 0.07 -3.55
N TYR A 3 -3.79 1.24 -3.61
CA TYR A 3 -3.15 2.52 -3.30
C TYR A 3 -2.61 2.58 -1.87
N GLN A 4 -3.37 2.08 -0.89
CA GLN A 4 -2.93 2.04 0.51
C GLN A 4 -1.68 1.16 0.68
N LYS A 5 -1.61 0.00 0.02
CA LYS A 5 -0.43 -0.87 0.07
C LYS A 5 0.79 -0.21 -0.58
N PHE A 6 0.61 0.44 -1.73
CA PHE A 6 1.66 1.21 -2.40
C PHE A 6 2.16 2.36 -1.51
N SER A 7 1.26 3.16 -0.95
CA SER A 7 1.60 4.27 -0.06
C SER A 7 2.36 3.80 1.18
N GLN A 8 1.91 2.70 1.81
CA GLN A 8 2.62 2.10 2.94
C GLN A 8 4.06 1.72 2.57
N GLU A 9 4.27 1.11 1.41
CA GLU A 9 5.61 0.71 0.94
C GLU A 9 6.52 1.92 0.72
N MET A 10 6.01 2.95 0.05
CA MET A 10 6.73 4.21 -0.18
C MET A 10 7.06 4.98 1.10
N LEU A 11 6.22 4.88 2.13
CA LEU A 11 6.50 5.48 3.43
C LEU A 11 7.52 4.66 4.24
N SER A 12 7.56 3.33 4.04
CA SER A 12 8.42 2.42 4.81
C SER A 12 9.83 2.29 4.24
N ASN A 13 10.02 2.54 2.94
CA ASN A 13 11.32 2.42 2.28
C ASN A 13 12.30 3.57 2.61
N GLY A 14 11.80 4.64 3.24
CA GLY A 14 12.59 5.78 3.72
C GLY A 14 13.02 6.79 2.65
N GLU A 15 12.71 6.58 1.37
CA GLU A 15 13.10 7.48 0.27
C GLU A 15 12.58 8.90 0.49
N LEU A 16 11.37 9.02 1.05
CA LEU A 16 10.68 10.30 1.27
C LEU A 16 10.89 10.87 2.68
N ASN A 17 11.79 10.29 3.50
CA ASN A 17 11.94 10.69 4.90
C ASN A 17 12.46 12.12 5.11
N HIS A 18 13.08 12.70 4.10
CA HIS A 18 13.55 14.08 4.12
C HIS A 18 12.41 15.11 3.93
N LEU A 19 11.24 14.67 3.45
CA LEU A 19 10.08 15.54 3.23
C LEU A 19 9.15 15.55 4.45
N PRO A 20 8.38 16.63 4.69
CA PRO A 20 7.24 16.63 5.60
C PRO A 20 6.13 15.68 5.13
N MET A 21 5.34 15.13 6.06
CA MET A 21 4.29 14.13 5.74
C MET A 21 3.32 14.57 4.63
N LYS A 22 2.90 15.85 4.63
CA LYS A 22 2.01 16.39 3.60
C LYS A 22 2.60 16.29 2.19
N GLU A 23 3.89 16.61 2.06
CA GLU A 23 4.62 16.55 0.79
C GLU A 23 4.87 15.10 0.37
N ARG A 24 5.17 14.20 1.32
CA ARG A 24 5.27 12.75 1.05
C ARG A 24 3.97 12.23 0.42
N MET A 25 2.82 12.57 1.01
CA MET A 25 1.53 12.11 0.50
C MET A 25 1.21 12.69 -0.88
N GLY A 26 1.60 13.94 -1.15
CA GLY A 26 1.50 14.53 -2.49
C GLY A 26 2.33 13.78 -3.53
N GLU A 27 3.60 13.51 -3.22
CA GLU A 27 4.52 12.77 -4.09
C GLU A 27 4.05 11.33 -4.34
N ILE A 28 3.63 10.63 -3.29
CA ILE A 28 3.05 9.28 -3.39
C ILE A 28 1.81 9.28 -4.29
N GLY A 29 0.92 10.26 -4.13
CA GLY A 29 -0.26 10.42 -4.97
C GLY A 29 0.11 10.60 -6.45
N GLY A 30 1.10 11.48 -6.73
CA GLY A 30 1.61 11.71 -8.08
C GLY A 30 2.23 10.44 -8.70
N ARG A 31 3.08 9.73 -7.96
CA ARG A 31 3.68 8.46 -8.42
C ARG A 31 2.62 7.39 -8.68
N TRP A 32 1.61 7.28 -7.81
CA TRP A 32 0.50 6.35 -8.02
C TRP A 32 -0.26 6.66 -9.30
N GLN A 33 -0.58 7.93 -9.60
CA GLN A 33 -1.29 8.29 -10.82
C GLN A 33 -0.53 7.87 -12.07
N ARG A 34 0.79 8.10 -12.10
CA ARG A 34 1.69 7.74 -13.23
C ARG A 34 1.99 6.24 -13.34
N LEU A 35 1.67 5.45 -12.31
CA LEU A 35 1.93 4.02 -12.30
C LEU A 35 1.10 3.30 -13.39
N PRO A 36 1.70 2.40 -14.19
CA PRO A 36 0.95 1.61 -15.18
C PRO A 36 -0.16 0.78 -14.53
N GLN A 37 -1.27 0.55 -15.23
CA GLN A 37 -2.42 -0.19 -14.69
C GLN A 37 -2.03 -1.59 -14.21
N LYS A 38 -1.16 -2.30 -14.94
CA LYS A 38 -0.65 -3.64 -14.55
C LYS A 38 -0.01 -3.63 -13.14
N GLU A 39 0.69 -2.56 -12.79
CA GLU A 39 1.34 -2.43 -11.49
C GLU A 39 0.33 -2.05 -10.41
N LYS A 40 -0.66 -1.20 -10.74
CA LYS A 40 -1.80 -0.91 -9.84
C LYS A 40 -2.57 -2.19 -9.52
N ASP A 41 -2.79 -3.05 -10.50
CA ASP A 41 -3.45 -4.36 -10.34
C ASP A 41 -2.61 -5.31 -9.48
N ARG A 42 -1.28 -5.31 -9.63
CA ARG A 42 -0.38 -6.04 -8.73
C ARG A 42 -0.58 -5.62 -7.28
N TYR A 43 -0.58 -4.31 -6.99
CA TYR A 43 -0.83 -3.82 -5.63
C TYR A 43 -2.24 -4.14 -5.13
N LYS A 44 -3.24 -4.16 -6.00
CA LYS A 44 -4.60 -4.61 -5.65
C LYS A 44 -4.61 -6.07 -5.21
N ARG A 45 -3.99 -6.97 -5.98
CA ARG A 45 -3.88 -8.40 -5.64
C ARG A 45 -3.16 -8.62 -4.31
N LEU A 46 -2.05 -7.90 -4.08
CA LEU A 46 -1.31 -7.96 -2.81
C LEU A 46 -2.17 -7.51 -1.62
N ALA A 47 -2.99 -6.47 -1.80
CA ALA A 47 -3.90 -6.01 -0.76
C ALA A 47 -5.01 -7.04 -0.46
N GLU A 48 -5.56 -7.67 -1.49
CA GLU A 48 -6.59 -8.72 -1.36
C GLU A 48 -6.04 -9.97 -0.67
N GLU A 49 -4.84 -10.41 -1.04
CA GLU A 49 -4.17 -11.55 -0.41
C GLU A 49 -3.91 -11.30 1.08
N LYS A 50 -3.38 -10.12 1.43
CA LYS A 50 -3.17 -9.73 2.83
C LYS A 50 -4.47 -9.71 3.62
N GLN A 51 -5.55 -9.22 3.02
CA GLN A 51 -6.87 -9.22 3.66
C GLN A 51 -7.39 -10.65 3.89
N ARG A 52 -7.19 -11.55 2.92
CA ARG A 52 -7.56 -12.97 3.07
C ARG A 52 -6.78 -13.64 4.21
N GLN A 53 -5.46 -13.43 4.26
CA GLN A 53 -4.61 -13.95 5.34
C GLN A 53 -5.06 -13.42 6.71
N TYR A 54 -5.32 -12.12 6.80
CA TYR A 54 -5.81 -11.52 8.04
C TYR A 54 -7.13 -12.14 8.50
N LYS A 55 -8.07 -12.40 7.58
CA LYS A 55 -9.34 -13.05 7.91
C LYS A 55 -9.13 -14.43 8.54
N VAL A 56 -8.27 -15.26 7.96
CA VAL A 56 -7.95 -16.60 8.50
C VAL A 56 -7.31 -16.49 9.89
N LEU A 57 -6.35 -15.58 10.07
CA LEU A 57 -5.70 -15.36 11.37
C LEU A 57 -6.69 -14.87 12.43
N LEU A 58 -7.62 -13.99 12.05
CA LEU A 58 -8.65 -13.49 12.95
C LEU A 58 -9.60 -14.61 13.39
N GLU A 59 -10.02 -15.47 12.45
CA GLU A 59 -10.85 -16.64 12.76
C GLU A 59 -10.14 -17.60 13.72
N GLN A 60 -8.83 -17.84 13.54
CA GLN A 60 -8.02 -18.66 14.45
C GLN A 60 -7.86 -18.03 15.84
N TRP A 61 -7.72 -16.71 15.92
CA TRP A 61 -7.57 -16.00 17.20
C TRP A 61 -8.86 -15.98 18.03
N LEU A 62 -10.02 -16.05 17.38
CA LEU A 62 -11.33 -16.03 18.03
C LEU A 62 -11.88 -17.41 18.42
N ALA A 63 -11.25 -18.50 17.97
CA ALA A 63 -11.64 -19.88 18.25
C ALA A 63 -11.07 -20.37 19.58
#